data_AF-A0A845ZJD1-F1
#
_entry.id   AF-A0A845ZJD1-F1
#
_cell.length_a   1.000
_cell.length_b   1.000
_cell.length_c   1.000
_cell.angle_alpha   90.00
_cell.angle_beta   90.00
_cell.angle_gamma   90.00
#
_symmetry.space_group_name_H-M   'P 1'
#
loop_
_entity.id
_entity.type
_entity.pdbx_description
1 polymer ?
#
loop_
_entity_poly.entity_id
_entity_poly.type
_entity_poly.pdbx_seq_one_letter_code
_entity_poly.pdbx_strand_id
1 'polypeptide(L)'
;LTPSQAKANHEGTSGAAMARPEAVHWSTLFIQRAGKKVREMAYRLDSDGYASKDLTILSEHISGPGFVQLCYAQEPDSVLYCLRRDGKLATLTYEPYHGMTDGKLADFIRVPLGGTKLPVKGENIDLKLNYVQVEDPEKLDEILSEIYLKNYQKVIITALQKSGYSIEEIDFLFTNQIKKSLLSSIFESLNLSEKNTFISLKDSGHLGAADTLFCLAKAMESEKIKPGNLVVLASSAAGFSWGATVIKY
;
A
#
# COMPACT_ATOMS: atom_id res chain seq x y z
N LEU A 1 1.38 -14.68 -32.91
CA LEU A 1 1.44 -13.24 -33.22
C LEU A 1 2.42 -13.03 -34.35
N THR A 2 1.96 -12.64 -35.55
CA THR A 2 2.84 -12.15 -36.61
C THR A 2 2.97 -10.62 -36.49
N PRO A 3 4.06 -9.98 -36.97
CA PRO A 3 4.21 -8.53 -36.93
C PRO A 3 3.03 -7.75 -37.55
N SER A 4 2.33 -8.38 -38.51
CA SER A 4 1.15 -7.86 -39.19
C SER A 4 -0.15 -7.88 -38.36
N GLN A 5 -0.16 -8.51 -37.19
CA GLN A 5 -1.35 -8.65 -36.34
C GLN A 5 -1.24 -7.85 -35.02
N ALA A 6 -0.13 -7.17 -34.77
CA ALA A 6 0.03 -6.31 -33.61
C ALA A 6 -0.75 -5.00 -33.82
N LYS A 7 -1.86 -4.84 -33.09
CA LYS A 7 -2.56 -3.55 -32.98
C LYS A 7 -2.02 -2.80 -31.76
N ALA A 8 -1.48 -1.61 -31.97
CA ALA A 8 -1.14 -0.69 -30.89
C ALA A 8 -2.38 0.18 -30.60
N ASN A 9 -2.99 -0.03 -29.44
CA ASN A 9 -4.04 0.84 -28.93
C ASN A 9 -3.42 1.96 -28.09
N HIS A 10 -4.10 3.11 -28.03
CA HIS A 10 -3.65 4.23 -27.23
C HIS A 10 -4.04 4.03 -25.76
N GLU A 11 -3.10 3.50 -24.97
CA GLU A 11 -3.32 3.12 -23.56
C GLU A 11 -2.87 4.19 -22.54
N GLY A 12 -2.36 5.34 -22.99
CA GLY A 12 -1.92 6.40 -22.08
C GLY A 12 -1.47 7.68 -22.76
N THR A 13 -1.54 8.80 -22.02
CA THR A 13 -1.22 10.16 -22.54
C THR A 13 0.25 10.55 -22.37
N SER A 14 1.05 9.73 -21.69
CA SER A 14 2.45 10.02 -21.40
C SER A 14 3.38 9.33 -22.40
N GLY A 15 4.09 10.11 -23.21
CA GLY A 15 5.08 9.58 -24.14
C GLY A 15 6.29 8.96 -23.42
N ALA A 16 6.87 7.91 -24.02
CA ALA A 16 8.09 7.26 -23.55
C ALA A 16 9.35 7.79 -24.27
N ALA A 17 10.49 7.70 -23.60
CA ALA A 17 11.80 7.92 -24.21
C ALA A 17 12.24 6.69 -25.01
N MET A 18 13.26 6.85 -25.87
CA MET A 18 13.91 5.76 -26.60
C MET A 18 14.85 4.93 -25.70
N ALA A 19 14.39 4.60 -24.49
CA ALA A 19 15.07 3.73 -23.56
C ALA A 19 14.24 2.45 -23.41
N ARG A 20 14.91 1.31 -23.26
CA ARG A 20 14.23 0.05 -22.99
C ARG A 20 13.45 0.17 -21.67
N PRO A 21 12.13 -0.11 -21.65
CA PRO A 21 11.38 -0.20 -20.41
C PRO A 21 11.72 -1.51 -19.68
N GLU A 22 11.57 -1.49 -18.37
CA GLU A 22 11.75 -2.66 -17.51
C GLU A 22 10.37 -3.23 -17.14
N ALA A 23 10.15 -4.51 -17.44
CA ALA A 23 9.00 -5.22 -16.93
C ALA A 23 9.30 -5.61 -15.48
N VAL A 24 8.65 -4.94 -14.55
CA VAL A 24 8.81 -5.20 -13.12
C VAL A 24 7.49 -5.72 -12.60
N HIS A 25 7.46 -7.04 -12.42
CA HIS A 25 6.29 -7.81 -12.06
C HIS A 25 5.11 -7.64 -13.06
N TRP A 26 3.95 -7.06 -12.71
CA TRP A 26 2.81 -6.73 -13.63
C TRP A 26 2.78 -5.27 -14.05
N SER A 27 3.84 -4.52 -13.73
CA SER A 27 4.02 -3.16 -14.24
C SER A 27 5.11 -3.10 -15.29
N THR A 28 5.01 -2.11 -16.17
CA THR A 28 6.10 -1.70 -17.05
C THR A 28 6.62 -0.36 -16.58
N LEU A 29 7.88 -0.33 -16.13
CA LEU A 29 8.57 0.89 -15.73
C LEU A 29 9.29 1.48 -16.95
N PHE A 30 9.06 2.75 -17.24
CA PHE A 30 9.62 3.42 -18.40
C PHE A 30 10.04 4.85 -18.11
N ILE A 31 11.01 5.35 -18.86
CA ILE A 31 11.43 6.75 -18.81
C ILE A 31 10.46 7.58 -19.65
N GLN A 32 9.84 8.62 -19.09
CA GLN A 32 9.00 9.54 -19.86
C GLN A 32 9.85 10.27 -20.91
N ARG A 33 9.27 10.64 -22.07
CA ARG A 33 9.95 11.22 -23.25
C ARG A 33 11.04 12.26 -22.96
N ALA A 34 10.85 13.13 -21.97
CA ALA A 34 11.82 14.17 -21.61
C ALA A 34 13.06 13.66 -20.85
N GLY A 35 13.09 12.40 -20.41
CA GLY A 35 14.16 11.82 -19.60
C GLY A 35 14.08 12.16 -18.11
N LYS A 36 13.11 12.96 -17.67
CA LYS A 36 13.08 13.52 -16.30
C LYS A 36 12.30 12.69 -15.29
N LYS A 37 11.43 11.80 -15.76
CA LYS A 37 10.49 11.06 -14.91
C LYS A 37 10.58 9.58 -15.22
N VAL A 38 10.58 8.76 -14.18
CA VAL A 38 10.31 7.31 -14.30
C VAL A 38 8.83 7.12 -14.05
N ARG A 39 8.16 6.40 -14.95
CA ARG A 39 6.74 6.13 -14.87
C ARG A 39 6.48 4.64 -14.80
N GLU A 40 5.56 4.27 -13.93
CA GLU A 40 4.95 2.95 -13.88
C GLU A 40 3.73 2.94 -14.78
N MET A 41 3.62 1.97 -15.68
CA MET A 41 2.39 1.64 -16.40
C MET A 41 1.86 0.32 -15.88
N ALA A 42 0.67 0.32 -15.29
CA ALA A 42 0.00 -0.86 -14.78
C ALA A 42 -1.48 -0.81 -15.12
N TYR A 43 -2.09 -1.98 -15.30
CA TYR A 43 -3.53 -2.09 -15.52
C TYR A 43 -4.28 -1.81 -14.21
N ARG A 44 -5.37 -1.07 -14.30
CA ARG A 44 -6.22 -0.67 -13.19
C ARG A 44 -7.64 -1.19 -13.40
N LEU A 45 -8.03 -2.15 -12.56
CA LEU A 45 -9.36 -2.77 -12.57
C LEU A 45 -10.48 -1.76 -12.31
N ASP A 46 -10.25 -0.72 -11.51
CA ASP A 46 -11.26 0.27 -11.16
C ASP A 46 -11.66 1.18 -12.33
N SER A 47 -10.76 1.38 -13.29
CA SER A 47 -10.99 2.17 -14.48
C SER A 47 -11.07 1.34 -15.77
N ASP A 48 -10.96 0.02 -15.67
CA ASP A 48 -10.83 -0.90 -16.80
C ASP A 48 -9.86 -0.38 -17.88
N GLY A 49 -8.62 -0.09 -17.46
CA GLY A 49 -7.63 0.51 -18.36
C GLY A 49 -6.25 0.67 -17.74
N TYR A 50 -5.26 1.01 -18.56
CA TYR A 50 -3.90 1.28 -18.07
C TYR A 50 -3.78 2.68 -17.47
N ALA A 51 -3.07 2.78 -16.37
CA ALA A 51 -2.73 4.04 -15.75
C ALA A 51 -1.22 4.20 -15.65
N SER A 52 -0.77 5.46 -15.81
CA SER A 52 0.63 5.82 -15.67
C SER A 52 0.86 6.69 -14.43
N LYS A 53 1.67 6.19 -13.48
CA LYS A 53 2.06 6.89 -12.26
C LYS A 53 3.51 7.39 -12.36
N ASP A 54 3.77 8.62 -11.94
CA ASP A 54 5.13 9.14 -11.80
C ASP A 54 5.76 8.62 -10.49
N LEU A 55 6.80 7.79 -10.61
CA LEU A 55 7.54 7.22 -9.47
C LEU A 55 8.55 8.20 -8.88
N THR A 56 8.89 9.26 -9.62
CA THR A 56 9.87 10.27 -9.22
C THR A 56 9.24 11.52 -8.62
N ILE A 57 7.92 11.55 -8.42
CA ILE A 57 7.17 12.76 -8.00
C ILE A 57 7.67 13.37 -6.68
N LEU A 58 8.12 12.55 -5.73
CA LEU A 58 8.67 13.03 -4.45
C LEU A 58 10.17 13.37 -4.51
N SER A 59 10.84 13.02 -5.61
CA SER A 59 12.30 13.07 -5.74
C SER A 59 12.71 13.52 -7.15
N GLU A 60 12.06 14.54 -7.72
CA GLU A 60 12.26 14.94 -9.12
C GLU A 60 13.73 15.32 -9.44
N HIS A 61 14.47 15.81 -8.44
CA HIS A 61 15.87 16.21 -8.54
C HIS A 61 16.83 15.07 -8.88
N ILE A 62 16.49 13.81 -8.57
CA ILE A 62 17.39 12.65 -8.77
C ILE A 62 17.65 12.39 -10.27
N SER A 63 16.75 12.88 -11.14
CA SER A 63 16.89 12.80 -12.59
C SER A 63 18.07 13.59 -13.14
N GLY A 64 18.49 14.68 -12.47
CA GLY A 64 19.56 15.55 -12.92
C GLY A 64 19.44 15.92 -14.41
N PRO A 65 20.42 15.61 -15.28
CA PRO A 65 20.35 15.91 -16.71
C PRO A 65 19.36 15.02 -17.50
N GLY A 66 18.84 13.95 -16.88
CA GLY A 66 17.87 13.01 -17.43
C GLY A 66 18.39 11.57 -17.41
N PHE A 67 17.47 10.62 -17.25
CA PHE A 67 17.71 9.19 -17.34
C PHE A 67 17.80 8.74 -18.81
N VAL A 68 18.60 7.70 -19.05
CA VAL A 68 18.79 7.08 -20.37
C VAL A 68 18.62 5.58 -20.36
N GLN A 69 18.73 4.93 -19.21
CA GLN A 69 18.56 3.48 -19.09
C GLN A 69 18.07 3.12 -17.69
N LEU A 70 17.25 2.06 -17.63
CA LEU A 70 16.75 1.45 -16.41
C LEU A 70 17.32 0.03 -16.29
N CYS A 71 17.46 -0.44 -15.05
CA CYS A 71 17.73 -1.84 -14.72
C CYS A 71 17.13 -2.12 -13.35
N TYR A 72 16.26 -3.13 -13.24
CA TYR A 72 15.68 -3.53 -11.96
C TYR A 72 16.45 -4.73 -11.40
N ALA A 73 16.87 -4.63 -10.14
CA ALA A 73 17.35 -5.77 -9.37
C ALA A 73 16.38 -6.02 -8.23
N GLN A 74 15.92 -7.26 -8.09
CA GLN A 74 15.05 -7.67 -6.98
C GLN A 74 15.84 -8.07 -5.73
N GLU A 75 17.06 -8.57 -5.93
CA GLU A 75 17.92 -9.11 -4.87
C GLU A 75 19.25 -8.32 -4.83
N PRO A 76 19.79 -7.96 -3.65
CA PRO A 76 19.26 -8.24 -2.30
C PRO A 76 18.09 -7.33 -1.89
N ASP A 77 17.92 -6.20 -2.56
CA ASP A 77 16.84 -5.23 -2.32
C ASP A 77 16.17 -4.89 -3.65
N SER A 78 14.84 -4.71 -3.64
CA SER A 78 14.03 -4.27 -4.78
C SER A 78 14.40 -2.85 -5.23
N VAL A 79 15.47 -2.73 -6.03
CA VAL A 79 16.05 -1.45 -6.45
C VAL A 79 15.99 -1.29 -7.96
N LEU A 80 15.38 -0.18 -8.38
CA LEU A 80 15.50 0.32 -9.75
C LEU A 80 16.72 1.21 -9.87
N TYR A 81 17.68 0.79 -10.69
CA TYR A 81 18.83 1.58 -11.09
C TYR A 81 18.49 2.40 -12.33
N CYS A 82 18.83 3.69 -12.29
CA CYS A 82 18.59 4.63 -13.38
C CYS A 82 19.92 5.29 -13.80
N LEU A 83 20.43 4.93 -14.99
CA LEU A 83 21.59 5.59 -15.57
C LEU A 83 21.19 6.97 -16.07
N ARG A 84 21.95 7.99 -15.67
CA ARG A 84 21.79 9.38 -16.10
C ARG A 84 22.74 9.74 -17.23
N ARG A 85 22.38 10.79 -17.99
CA ARG A 85 23.22 11.34 -19.08
C ARG A 85 24.61 11.80 -18.65
N ASP A 86 24.81 12.14 -17.38
CA ASP A 86 26.11 12.52 -16.82
C ASP A 86 26.92 11.32 -16.32
N GLY A 87 26.53 10.09 -16.67
CA GLY A 87 27.23 8.86 -16.27
C GLY A 87 27.01 8.46 -14.81
N LYS A 88 26.17 9.18 -14.07
CA LYS A 88 25.81 8.84 -12.68
C LYS A 88 24.66 7.85 -12.63
N LEU A 89 24.63 7.06 -11.57
CA LEU A 89 23.54 6.14 -11.26
C LEU A 89 22.67 6.77 -10.17
N ALA A 90 21.36 6.86 -10.40
CA ALA A 90 20.38 7.09 -9.35
C ALA A 90 19.71 5.75 -9.00
N THR A 91 19.30 5.58 -7.75
CA THR A 91 18.58 4.40 -7.28
C THR A 91 17.22 4.81 -6.73
N LEU A 92 16.22 3.96 -6.96
CA LEU A 92 14.91 4.06 -6.35
C LEU A 92 14.56 2.69 -5.76
N THR A 93 14.18 2.63 -4.49
CA THR A 93 13.51 1.45 -3.96
C THR A 93 12.12 1.37 -4.59
N TYR A 94 11.81 0.25 -5.24
CA TYR A 94 10.52 0.04 -5.87
C TYR A 94 9.75 -0.98 -5.07
N GLU A 95 9.03 -0.47 -4.06
CA GLU A 95 8.19 -1.29 -3.21
C GLU A 95 6.73 -1.12 -3.58
N PRO A 96 6.07 -2.19 -4.04
CA PRO A 96 4.68 -2.06 -4.39
C PRO A 96 3.81 -1.92 -3.15
N TYR A 97 3.12 -0.79 -3.13
CA TYR A 97 2.15 -0.44 -2.12
C TYR A 97 0.82 -0.09 -2.79
N HIS A 98 -0.26 -0.44 -2.12
CA HIS A 98 -1.57 0.08 -2.44
C HIS A 98 -2.21 0.67 -1.18
N GLY A 99 -2.69 1.90 -1.30
CA GLY A 99 -3.43 2.58 -0.25
C GLY A 99 -4.63 3.33 -0.81
N MET A 100 -5.65 3.47 0.01
CA MET A 100 -6.87 4.19 -0.31
C MET A 100 -7.38 4.95 0.91
N THR A 101 -8.23 5.94 0.69
CA THR A 101 -8.89 6.71 1.76
C THR A 101 -10.31 7.03 1.34
N ASP A 102 -11.25 6.82 2.25
CA ASP A 102 -12.65 7.26 2.12
C ASP A 102 -12.93 8.32 3.19
N GLY A 103 -12.80 9.58 2.77
CA GLY A 103 -13.01 10.75 3.63
C GLY A 103 -14.45 10.94 4.10
N LYS A 104 -15.44 10.25 3.50
CA LYS A 104 -16.83 10.31 3.96
C LYS A 104 -16.99 9.69 5.35
N LEU A 105 -16.03 8.86 5.76
CA LEU A 105 -16.03 8.16 7.04
C LEU A 105 -15.28 8.92 8.14
N ALA A 106 -14.68 10.08 7.83
CA ALA A 106 -13.82 10.83 8.75
C ALA A 106 -14.55 11.31 10.02
N ASP A 107 -15.83 11.64 9.91
CA ASP A 107 -16.60 12.19 11.03
C ASP A 107 -17.13 11.12 12.00
N PHE A 108 -17.14 9.86 11.60
CA PHE A 108 -17.65 8.77 12.43
C PHE A 108 -16.75 8.42 13.61
N ILE A 109 -15.43 8.56 13.46
CA ILE A 109 -14.46 8.37 14.56
C ILE A 109 -13.49 9.54 14.55
N ARG A 110 -13.55 10.38 15.58
CA ARG A 110 -12.67 11.55 15.69
C ARG A 110 -12.38 11.94 17.13
N VAL A 111 -11.31 12.70 17.33
CA VAL A 111 -11.06 13.45 18.57
C VAL A 111 -11.28 14.93 18.25
N PRO A 112 -12.41 15.55 18.66
CA PRO A 112 -12.75 16.91 18.24
C PRO A 112 -11.82 18.00 18.78
N LEU A 113 -11.34 17.87 20.02
CA LEU A 113 -10.53 18.89 20.70
C LEU A 113 -9.03 18.68 20.48
N GLY A 114 -8.29 19.77 20.26
CA GLY A 114 -6.81 19.76 20.20
C GLY A 114 -6.23 20.22 18.86
N GLY A 115 -7.04 20.22 17.79
CA GLY A 115 -6.65 20.75 16.48
C GLY A 115 -6.91 22.25 16.33
N THR A 116 -6.74 22.78 15.11
CA THR A 116 -7.03 24.19 14.80
C THR A 116 -8.53 24.51 14.74
N LYS A 117 -9.38 23.51 14.43
CA LYS A 117 -10.84 23.65 14.40
C LYS A 117 -11.43 23.89 15.79
N LEU A 118 -10.88 23.23 16.81
CA LEU A 118 -11.23 23.43 18.21
C LEU A 118 -9.94 23.40 19.05
N PRO A 119 -9.24 24.54 19.15
CA PRO A 119 -7.98 24.62 19.89
C PRO A 119 -8.24 24.60 21.40
N VAL A 120 -7.24 24.14 22.17
CA VAL A 120 -7.26 24.21 23.64
C VAL A 120 -6.99 25.66 24.06
N LYS A 121 -8.02 26.53 24.02
CA LYS A 121 -7.94 27.95 24.41
C LYS A 121 -9.21 28.41 25.13
N GLY A 122 -9.04 29.16 26.22
CA GLY A 122 -10.11 29.83 26.96
C GLY A 122 -10.52 29.14 28.27
N GLU A 123 -11.49 29.73 28.96
CA GLU A 123 -12.17 29.16 30.13
C GLU A 123 -13.40 28.37 29.66
N ASN A 124 -13.78 27.30 30.37
CA ASN A 124 -14.91 26.40 30.05
C ASN A 124 -14.75 25.48 28.81
N ILE A 125 -13.57 24.85 28.66
CA ILE A 125 -13.36 23.81 27.64
C ILE A 125 -14.04 22.51 28.08
N ASP A 126 -14.89 21.93 27.24
CA ASP A 126 -15.38 20.56 27.46
C ASP A 126 -14.26 19.55 27.17
N LEU A 127 -13.59 19.13 28.25
CA LEU A 127 -12.51 18.16 28.16
C LEU A 127 -12.97 16.81 27.62
N LYS A 128 -14.26 16.45 27.66
CA LYS A 128 -14.72 15.17 27.10
C LYS A 128 -14.44 15.04 25.60
N LEU A 129 -14.31 16.17 24.91
CA LEU A 129 -13.97 16.24 23.49
C LEU A 129 -12.50 15.87 23.18
N ASN A 130 -11.66 15.64 24.20
CA ASN A 130 -10.30 15.10 24.02
C ASN A 130 -10.25 13.57 23.89
N TYR A 131 -11.38 12.89 24.10
CA TYR A 131 -11.51 11.45 23.91
C TYR A 131 -12.05 11.13 22.52
N VAL A 132 -11.78 9.91 22.05
CA VAL A 132 -12.35 9.37 20.81
C VAL A 132 -13.88 9.42 20.91
N GLN A 133 -14.48 10.13 19.97
CA GLN A 133 -15.92 10.21 19.78
C GLN A 133 -16.31 9.31 18.63
N VAL A 134 -17.34 8.51 18.86
CA VAL A 134 -17.99 7.70 17.84
C VAL A 134 -19.33 8.34 17.52
N GLU A 135 -19.48 8.87 16.32
CA GLU A 135 -20.75 9.42 15.84
C GLU A 135 -21.60 8.27 15.28
N ASP A 136 -22.82 8.11 15.81
CA ASP A 136 -23.79 7.08 15.40
C ASP A 136 -23.21 5.64 15.38
N PRO A 137 -22.98 5.02 16.57
CA PRO A 137 -22.32 3.72 16.68
C PRO A 137 -23.00 2.59 15.90
N GLU A 138 -24.33 2.59 15.81
CA GLU A 138 -25.09 1.54 15.10
C GLU A 138 -24.83 1.61 13.59
N LYS A 139 -24.97 2.80 13.02
CA LYS A 139 -24.67 3.05 11.61
C LYS A 139 -23.20 2.84 11.31
N LEU A 140 -22.32 3.16 12.25
CA LEU A 140 -20.89 2.91 12.10
C LEU A 140 -20.57 1.43 12.02
N ASP A 141 -21.13 0.59 12.89
CA ASP A 141 -20.88 -0.85 12.87
C ASP A 141 -21.38 -1.49 11.57
N GLU A 142 -22.52 -1.05 11.04
CA GLU A 142 -23.06 -1.49 9.74
C GLU A 142 -22.13 -1.09 8.59
N ILE A 143 -21.81 0.21 8.48
CA ILE A 143 -20.98 0.76 7.41
C ILE A 143 -19.57 0.19 7.47
N LEU A 144 -18.97 0.10 8.66
CA LEU A 144 -17.64 -0.46 8.81
C LEU A 144 -17.65 -1.93 8.47
N SER A 145 -18.57 -2.75 8.97
CA SER A 145 -18.49 -4.19 8.71
C SER A 145 -18.47 -4.52 7.21
N GLU A 146 -19.26 -3.81 6.40
CA GLU A 146 -19.24 -3.98 4.95
C GLU A 146 -18.03 -3.31 4.28
N ILE A 147 -17.84 -1.99 4.50
CA ILE A 147 -16.83 -1.20 3.79
C ILE A 147 -15.42 -1.54 4.26
N TYR A 148 -15.21 -1.73 5.57
CA TYR A 148 -13.91 -2.04 6.16
C TYR A 148 -13.37 -3.37 5.63
N LEU A 149 -14.19 -4.43 5.63
CA LEU A 149 -13.78 -5.74 5.15
C LEU A 149 -13.47 -5.70 3.65
N LYS A 150 -14.38 -5.11 2.87
CA LYS A 150 -14.22 -4.94 1.41
C LYS A 150 -12.97 -4.13 1.07
N ASN A 151 -12.69 -3.05 1.80
CA ASN A 151 -11.52 -2.21 1.55
C ASN A 151 -10.23 -2.90 1.98
N TYR A 152 -10.22 -3.67 3.08
CA TYR A 152 -9.08 -4.50 3.47
C TYR A 152 -8.71 -5.51 2.39
N GLN A 153 -9.69 -6.28 1.92
CA GLN A 153 -9.49 -7.22 0.82
C GLN A 153 -8.97 -6.49 -0.42
N LYS A 154 -9.59 -5.36 -0.78
CA LYS A 154 -9.20 -4.60 -1.96
C LYS A 154 -7.75 -4.10 -1.86
N VAL A 155 -7.31 -3.55 -0.72
CA VAL A 155 -5.91 -3.10 -0.59
C VAL A 155 -4.92 -4.26 -0.64
N ILE A 156 -5.23 -5.40 0.00
CA ILE A 156 -4.37 -6.58 0.01
C ILE A 156 -4.26 -7.20 -1.39
N ILE A 157 -5.40 -7.46 -2.03
CA ILE A 157 -5.46 -8.04 -3.38
C ILE A 157 -4.76 -7.13 -4.38
N THR A 158 -5.03 -5.82 -4.31
CA THR A 158 -4.36 -4.87 -5.21
C THR A 158 -2.87 -4.81 -4.92
N ALA A 159 -2.42 -4.92 -3.66
CA ALA A 159 -1.00 -4.95 -3.34
C ALA A 159 -0.32 -6.24 -3.84
N LEU A 160 -0.97 -7.40 -3.79
CA LEU A 160 -0.47 -8.69 -4.31
C LEU A 160 -0.45 -8.76 -5.85
N GLN A 161 -1.54 -8.32 -6.46
CA GLN A 161 -1.62 -8.03 -7.90
C GLN A 161 -0.67 -6.92 -8.31
N LYS A 162 -0.21 -6.11 -7.36
CA LYS A 162 0.90 -5.19 -7.51
C LYS A 162 2.19 -5.75 -6.91
N SER A 163 2.34 -7.02 -6.53
CA SER A 163 3.66 -7.53 -6.07
C SER A 163 4.14 -8.83 -6.71
N GLY A 164 3.32 -9.45 -7.56
CA GLY A 164 3.75 -10.53 -8.46
C GLY A 164 2.95 -11.78 -8.18
N TYR A 165 2.15 -11.71 -7.12
CA TYR A 165 1.80 -12.82 -6.29
C TYR A 165 0.30 -12.96 -6.24
N SER A 166 -0.14 -14.18 -6.03
CA SER A 166 -1.52 -14.51 -5.74
C SER A 166 -1.76 -14.58 -4.22
N ILE A 167 -3.03 -14.69 -3.82
CA ILE A 167 -3.41 -14.78 -2.40
C ILE A 167 -2.90 -16.09 -1.78
N GLU A 168 -2.85 -17.15 -2.57
CA GLU A 168 -2.42 -18.49 -2.16
C GLU A 168 -0.92 -18.54 -1.80
N GLU A 169 -0.14 -17.56 -2.26
CA GLU A 169 1.29 -17.44 -1.97
C GLU A 169 1.57 -16.73 -0.65
N ILE A 170 0.56 -16.18 0.03
CA ILE A 170 0.74 -15.48 1.31
C ILE A 170 1.08 -16.49 2.41
N ASP A 171 2.29 -16.40 2.95
CA ASP A 171 2.68 -17.15 4.14
C ASP A 171 2.15 -16.45 5.40
N PHE A 172 2.34 -15.13 5.48
CA PHE A 172 1.92 -14.33 6.62
C PHE A 172 1.19 -13.05 6.23
N LEU A 173 0.09 -12.74 6.93
CA LEU A 173 -0.64 -11.50 6.86
C LEU A 173 -0.68 -10.86 8.26
N PHE A 174 -0.18 -9.64 8.40
CA PHE A 174 -0.27 -8.88 9.64
C PHE A 174 -1.19 -7.68 9.45
N THR A 175 -2.18 -7.57 10.34
CA THR A 175 -3.21 -6.52 10.31
C THR A 175 -3.30 -5.78 11.64
N ASN A 176 -4.07 -4.67 11.68
CA ASN A 176 -4.45 -4.07 12.95
C ASN A 176 -5.13 -5.09 13.87
N GLN A 177 -4.83 -5.02 15.16
CA GLN A 177 -5.39 -5.90 16.17
C GLN A 177 -6.76 -5.36 16.58
N ILE A 178 -7.81 -6.00 16.06
CA ILE A 178 -9.22 -5.64 16.26
C ILE A 178 -9.98 -6.82 16.86
N LYS A 179 -11.29 -6.65 17.12
CA LYS A 179 -12.16 -7.73 17.62
C LYS A 179 -11.93 -9.03 16.83
N LYS A 180 -11.74 -10.14 17.56
CA LYS A 180 -11.39 -11.44 16.98
C LYS A 180 -12.34 -11.87 15.85
N SER A 181 -13.64 -11.64 16.00
CA SER A 181 -14.63 -11.96 14.96
C SER A 181 -14.34 -11.27 13.63
N LEU A 182 -14.05 -9.96 13.65
CA LEU A 182 -13.75 -9.20 12.44
C LEU A 182 -12.39 -9.59 11.83
N LEU A 183 -11.40 -9.87 12.68
CA LEU A 183 -10.11 -10.41 12.24
C LEU A 183 -10.30 -11.76 11.53
N SER A 184 -11.07 -12.69 12.11
CA SER A 184 -11.40 -13.97 11.49
C SER A 184 -12.09 -13.79 10.14
N SER A 185 -13.06 -12.87 10.03
CA SER A 185 -13.73 -12.58 8.75
C SER A 185 -12.78 -12.06 7.67
N ILE A 186 -11.80 -11.22 8.00
CA ILE A 186 -10.77 -10.76 7.05
C ILE A 186 -9.97 -11.96 6.53
N PHE A 187 -9.50 -12.82 7.43
CA PHE A 187 -8.65 -13.96 7.08
C PHE A 187 -9.41 -15.00 6.26
N GLU A 188 -10.61 -15.39 6.69
CA GLU A 188 -11.47 -16.34 5.99
C GLU A 188 -11.78 -15.85 4.57
N SER A 189 -12.04 -14.55 4.41
CA SER A 189 -12.32 -13.98 3.10
C SER A 189 -11.15 -13.99 2.11
N LEU A 190 -9.93 -14.22 2.62
CA LEU A 190 -8.70 -14.37 1.85
C LEU A 190 -8.22 -15.83 1.84
N ASN A 191 -9.03 -16.80 2.28
CA ASN A 191 -8.65 -18.20 2.45
C ASN A 191 -7.43 -18.42 3.37
N LEU A 192 -7.21 -17.51 4.33
CA LEU A 192 -6.17 -17.60 5.35
C LEU A 192 -6.76 -18.02 6.69
N SER A 193 -5.91 -18.41 7.63
CA SER A 193 -6.32 -18.71 9.01
C SER A 193 -5.35 -18.14 10.04
N GLU A 194 -5.65 -18.33 11.33
CA GLU A 194 -4.81 -17.81 12.43
C GLU A 194 -3.35 -18.29 12.37
N LYS A 195 -3.05 -19.38 11.63
CA LYS A 195 -1.68 -19.85 11.39
C LYS A 195 -0.84 -18.86 10.57
N ASN A 196 -1.49 -18.05 9.74
CA ASN A 196 -0.87 -17.08 8.84
C ASN A 196 -0.65 -15.72 9.52
N THR A 197 -0.78 -15.62 10.85
CA THR A 197 -0.59 -14.35 11.55
C THR A 197 -0.08 -14.55 12.97
N PHE A 198 0.15 -13.43 13.65
CA PHE A 198 0.40 -13.36 15.07
C PHE A 198 -0.69 -12.50 15.72
N ILE A 199 -1.42 -13.07 16.67
CA ILE A 199 -2.50 -12.38 17.39
C ILE A 199 -1.93 -11.90 18.73
N SER A 200 -1.79 -10.59 18.89
CA SER A 200 -1.25 -9.98 20.11
C SER A 200 -2.31 -9.27 20.95
N LEU A 201 -3.54 -9.11 20.45
CA LEU A 201 -4.59 -8.31 21.12
C LEU A 201 -4.81 -8.69 22.58
N LYS A 202 -4.77 -10.00 22.90
CA LYS A 202 -4.96 -10.51 24.26
C LYS A 202 -3.86 -10.07 25.22
N ASP A 203 -2.62 -10.03 24.74
CA ASP A 203 -1.42 -9.86 25.58
C ASP A 203 -0.92 -8.41 25.59
N SER A 204 -1.15 -7.65 24.51
CA SER A 204 -0.61 -6.30 24.31
C SER A 204 -1.68 -5.23 24.03
N GLY A 205 -2.95 -5.63 23.87
CA GLY A 205 -4.02 -4.71 23.47
C GLY A 205 -3.87 -4.21 22.03
N HIS A 206 -4.66 -3.19 21.69
CA HIS A 206 -4.58 -2.52 20.38
C HIS A 206 -3.54 -1.39 20.45
N LEU A 207 -2.48 -1.52 19.65
CA LEU A 207 -1.35 -0.58 19.60
C LEU A 207 -1.48 0.42 18.43
N GLY A 208 -2.67 0.54 17.83
CA GLY A 208 -2.93 1.45 16.74
C GLY A 208 -2.09 1.13 15.50
N ALA A 209 -1.38 2.11 14.98
CA ALA A 209 -0.53 1.95 13.78
C ALA A 209 0.65 1.00 14.00
N ALA A 210 1.04 0.72 15.24
CA ALA A 210 2.16 -0.16 15.55
C ALA A 210 1.81 -1.66 15.49
N ASP A 211 0.52 -2.02 15.44
CA ASP A 211 0.06 -3.41 15.50
C ASP A 211 0.73 -4.32 14.47
N THR A 212 0.78 -3.89 13.21
CA THR A 212 1.27 -4.71 12.10
C THR A 212 2.75 -5.03 12.27
N LEU A 213 3.56 -4.02 12.59
CA LEU A 213 5.01 -4.16 12.81
C LEU A 213 5.31 -4.89 14.12
N PHE A 214 4.51 -4.68 15.16
CA PHE A 214 4.65 -5.41 16.41
C PHE A 214 4.40 -6.91 16.22
N CYS A 215 3.32 -7.28 15.53
CA CYS A 215 3.03 -8.67 15.23
C CYS A 215 4.08 -9.31 14.31
N LEU A 216 4.58 -8.56 13.32
CA LEU A 216 5.71 -8.99 12.49
C LEU A 216 6.94 -9.29 13.36
N ALA A 217 7.34 -8.36 14.22
CA ALA A 217 8.50 -8.53 15.11
C ALA A 217 8.34 -9.75 16.01
N LYS A 218 7.14 -9.99 16.57
CA LYS A 218 6.86 -11.19 17.38
C LYS A 218 6.88 -12.49 16.57
N ALA A 219 6.44 -12.47 15.33
CA ALA A 219 6.56 -13.63 14.44
C ALA A 219 8.02 -13.92 14.06
N MET A 220 8.85 -12.89 13.90
CA MET A 220 10.29 -13.03 13.67
C MET A 220 11.03 -13.54 14.91
N GLU A 221 10.76 -12.97 16.09
CA GLU A 221 11.33 -13.42 17.38
C GLU A 221 10.98 -14.88 17.70
N SER A 222 9.83 -15.36 17.23
CA SER A 222 9.40 -16.76 17.40
C SER A 222 9.85 -17.70 16.26
N GLU A 223 10.77 -17.24 15.40
CA GLU A 223 11.35 -18.00 14.28
C GLU A 223 10.32 -18.59 13.30
N LYS A 224 9.11 -18.01 13.26
CA LYS A 224 8.05 -18.45 12.34
C LYS A 224 8.29 -18.00 10.91
N ILE A 225 8.90 -16.82 10.75
CA ILE A 225 9.22 -16.25 9.44
C ILE A 225 10.61 -16.71 9.01
N LYS A 226 10.70 -17.22 7.77
CA LYS A 226 11.90 -17.77 7.15
C LYS A 226 12.19 -17.07 5.82
N PRO A 227 13.46 -16.99 5.40
CA PRO A 227 13.81 -16.51 4.07
C PRO A 227 13.03 -17.26 2.99
N GLY A 228 12.55 -16.52 2.00
CA GLY A 228 11.60 -16.94 0.99
C GLY A 228 10.13 -16.80 1.38
N ASN A 229 9.77 -16.39 2.60
CA ASN A 229 8.36 -16.20 2.95
C ASN A 229 7.76 -14.94 2.32
N LEU A 230 6.52 -15.03 1.86
CA LEU A 230 5.75 -13.87 1.44
C LEU A 230 4.95 -13.30 2.60
N VAL A 231 5.30 -12.09 3.00
CA VAL A 231 4.70 -11.37 4.12
C VAL A 231 3.90 -10.17 3.61
N VAL A 232 2.63 -10.09 4.00
CA VAL A 232 1.76 -8.94 3.71
C VAL A 232 1.54 -8.16 4.99
N LEU A 233 1.85 -6.86 4.96
CA LEU A 233 1.48 -5.92 6.02
C LEU A 233 0.30 -5.09 5.52
N ALA A 234 -0.85 -5.19 6.18
CA ALA A 234 -2.03 -4.40 5.84
C ALA A 234 -2.53 -3.64 7.06
N SER A 235 -2.88 -2.38 6.91
CA SER A 235 -3.35 -1.55 8.01
C SER A 235 -4.49 -0.65 7.59
N SER A 236 -5.26 -0.21 8.57
CA SER A 236 -6.30 0.79 8.49
C SER A 236 -6.17 1.79 9.64
N ALA A 237 -6.55 3.03 9.37
CA ALA A 237 -6.61 4.10 10.37
C ALA A 237 -7.88 4.92 10.22
N ALA A 238 -8.31 5.58 11.29
CA ALA A 238 -9.43 6.53 11.25
C ALA A 238 -9.15 7.63 10.21
N GLY A 239 -10.18 8.01 9.44
CA GLY A 239 -10.04 8.82 8.23
C GLY A 239 -11.09 8.56 7.13
N PHE A 240 -11.55 7.33 6.85
CA PHE A 240 -10.80 6.08 7.04
C PHE A 240 -9.84 5.85 5.89
N SER A 241 -8.66 5.35 6.22
CA SER A 241 -7.62 4.99 5.26
C SER A 241 -7.25 3.53 5.43
N TRP A 242 -6.90 2.88 4.33
CA TRP A 242 -6.37 1.52 4.29
C TRP A 242 -5.10 1.48 3.45
N GLY A 243 -4.19 0.58 3.76
CA GLY A 243 -3.01 0.34 2.96
C GLY A 243 -2.45 -1.05 3.15
N ALA A 244 -1.80 -1.57 2.11
CA ALA A 244 -1.08 -2.83 2.17
C ALA A 244 0.23 -2.77 1.38
N THR A 245 1.24 -3.48 1.88
CA THR A 245 2.51 -3.72 1.21
C THR A 245 2.86 -5.20 1.32
N VAL A 246 3.61 -5.68 0.34
CA VAL A 246 4.05 -7.07 0.24
C VAL A 246 5.57 -7.08 0.32
N ILE A 247 6.10 -7.98 1.14
CA ILE A 247 7.52 -8.13 1.40
C ILE A 247 7.87 -9.60 1.15
N LYS A 248 8.91 -9.84 0.36
CA LYS A 248 9.56 -11.15 0.31
C LYS A 248 10.69 -11.12 1.35
N TYR A 249 10.54 -11.89 2.42
CA TYR A 249 11.53 -11.99 3.49
C TYR A 249 12.63 -12.99 3.12
#